data_AF-A0A2V8MVD0-F1
#
_entry.id   AF-A0A2V8MVD0-F1
#
_cell.length_a   1.000
_cell.length_b   1.000
_cell.length_c   1.000
_cell.angle_alpha   90.00
_cell.angle_beta   90.00
_cell.angle_gamma   90.00
#
_symmetry.space_group_name_H-M   'P 1'
#
loop_
_entity.id
_entity.type
_entity.pdbx_description
1 polymer ?
#
loop_
_entity_poly.entity_id
_entity_poly.type
_entity_poly.pdbx_seq_one_letter_code
_entity_poly.pdbx_strand_id
1 'polypeptide(L)'
;MDIVLVSMPFAELQRPSIAIGLLRASLANTEIKSQIIYANFGLAETIGLVAYQAMQSTPTDHLLGEWCFADRLFPDSPKNDEEYLDLVLEVRCTGFPFALEQRKDQMRWVRRQCNSYIDRLADAIVARQPRIVGCSSVFQQHCASLALLKRIRELSPDTVLLMGGANCEGEMGVETLRNFPWVDCVVSGEADAIFPDLSRALLEHGRRVDPTALPDGAIPVTRRPASTATSHPRFGFNTCARLRRIFRRAESFDVVKHDRARFVGRKLAWVLVG
;
A
#
# COMPACT_ATOMS: atom_id res chain seq x y z
N MET A 1 11.78 -7.61 -19.09
CA MET A 1 10.40 -7.12 -18.91
C MET A 1 10.51 -5.63 -18.60
N ASP A 2 9.72 -4.75 -19.23
CA ASP A 2 9.88 -3.31 -18.96
C ASP A 2 9.10 -2.91 -17.70
N ILE A 3 7.83 -3.28 -17.63
CA ILE A 3 6.92 -2.84 -16.56
C ILE A 3 6.15 -4.00 -15.95
N VAL A 4 6.11 -4.06 -14.62
CA VAL A 4 5.21 -4.94 -13.86
C VAL A 4 4.26 -4.09 -13.03
N LEU A 5 2.97 -4.19 -13.32
CA LEU A 5 1.89 -3.58 -12.54
C LEU A 5 1.31 -4.60 -11.57
N VAL A 6 1.08 -4.21 -10.32
CA VAL A 6 0.64 -5.14 -9.28
C VAL A 6 -0.67 -4.66 -8.63
N SER A 7 -1.66 -5.55 -8.62
CA SER A 7 -2.87 -5.39 -7.79
C SER A 7 -2.63 -6.07 -6.44
N MET A 8 -2.46 -5.28 -5.40
CA MET A 8 -2.08 -5.80 -4.08
C MET A 8 -3.28 -6.32 -3.29
N PRO A 9 -3.07 -7.27 -2.35
CA PRO A 9 -4.08 -7.56 -1.34
C PRO A 9 -4.41 -6.31 -0.51
N PHE A 10 -5.63 -6.12 -0.02
CA PHE A 10 -6.79 -7.03 -0.09
C PHE A 10 -7.83 -6.62 -1.14
N ALA A 11 -7.43 -6.43 -2.42
CA ALA A 11 -8.38 -6.20 -3.51
C ALA A 11 -9.46 -7.30 -3.59
N GLU A 12 -10.67 -6.92 -3.99
CA GLU A 12 -11.76 -7.85 -4.22
C GLU A 12 -11.40 -8.90 -5.29
N LEU A 13 -11.75 -10.16 -5.05
CA LEU A 13 -11.45 -11.25 -6.01
C LEU A 13 -12.40 -11.24 -7.21
N GLN A 14 -13.61 -10.71 -7.05
CA GLN A 14 -14.64 -10.73 -8.08
C GLN A 14 -14.57 -9.49 -9.00
N ARG A 15 -13.77 -8.49 -8.62
CA ARG A 15 -13.66 -7.22 -9.34
C ARG A 15 -12.20 -6.96 -9.73
N PRO A 16 -11.79 -7.33 -10.95
CA PRO A 16 -10.46 -6.98 -11.42
C PRO A 16 -10.30 -5.46 -11.47
N SER A 17 -9.11 -4.95 -11.18
CA SER A 17 -8.82 -3.52 -11.27
C SER A 17 -8.84 -3.08 -12.74
N ILE A 18 -9.87 -2.29 -13.09
CA ILE A 18 -9.99 -1.65 -14.41
C ILE A 18 -8.82 -0.70 -14.63
N ALA A 19 -8.43 0.07 -13.59
CA ALA A 19 -7.35 1.04 -13.67
C ALA A 19 -6.05 0.42 -14.20
N ILE A 20 -5.54 -0.65 -13.58
CA ILE A 20 -4.28 -1.27 -14.07
C ILE A 20 -4.46 -1.93 -15.44
N GLY A 21 -5.68 -2.37 -15.79
CA GLY A 21 -6.02 -2.86 -17.11
C GLY A 21 -5.91 -1.77 -18.17
N LEU A 22 -6.42 -0.57 -17.89
CA LEU A 22 -6.31 0.61 -18.75
C LEU A 22 -4.86 1.06 -18.91
N LEU A 23 -4.07 1.08 -17.83
CA LEU A 23 -2.64 1.40 -17.89
C LEU A 23 -1.87 0.40 -18.76
N ARG A 24 -2.19 -0.89 -18.67
CA ARG A 24 -1.59 -1.89 -19.57
C ARG A 24 -2.03 -1.66 -21.01
N ALA A 25 -3.32 -1.40 -21.23
CA ALA A 25 -3.87 -1.20 -22.57
C ALA A 25 -3.32 0.05 -23.26
N SER A 26 -3.04 1.13 -22.52
CA SER A 26 -2.46 2.35 -23.08
C SER A 26 -1.04 2.15 -23.62
N LEU A 27 -0.36 1.08 -23.20
CA LEU A 27 0.95 0.69 -23.71
C LEU A 27 0.89 -0.22 -24.95
N ALA A 28 -0.29 -0.69 -25.38
CA ALA A 28 -0.43 -1.71 -26.43
C ALA A 28 0.15 -1.29 -27.80
N ASN A 29 0.14 0.01 -28.10
CA ASN A 29 0.68 0.58 -29.34
C ASN A 29 2.13 1.10 -29.18
N THR A 30 2.82 0.67 -28.13
CA THR A 30 4.21 1.04 -27.85
C THR A 30 5.09 -0.22 -27.86
N GLU A 31 6.40 -0.05 -27.90
CA GLU A 31 7.36 -1.16 -27.76
C GLU A 31 7.54 -1.62 -26.30
N ILE A 32 6.86 -0.97 -25.34
CA ILE A 32 7.02 -1.19 -23.90
C ILE A 32 6.30 -2.47 -23.48
N LYS A 33 7.06 -3.48 -23.04
CA LYS A 33 6.51 -4.76 -22.57
C LYS A 33 6.04 -4.64 -21.13
N SER A 34 4.73 -4.80 -20.92
CA SER A 34 4.12 -4.73 -19.59
C SER A 34 3.39 -6.03 -19.20
N GLN A 35 3.38 -6.30 -17.89
CA GLN A 35 2.65 -7.41 -17.28
C GLN A 35 1.83 -6.90 -16.07
N ILE A 36 0.66 -7.48 -15.87
CA ILE A 36 -0.12 -7.32 -14.62
C ILE A 36 0.06 -8.58 -13.77
N ILE A 37 0.27 -8.39 -12.47
CA ILE A 37 0.24 -9.43 -11.45
C ILE A 37 -0.89 -9.11 -10.47
N TYR A 38 -1.86 -10.01 -10.38
CA TYR A 38 -2.94 -9.93 -9.40
C TYR A 38 -2.52 -10.64 -8.11
N ALA A 39 -1.73 -9.94 -7.28
CA ALA A 39 -1.19 -10.46 -6.05
C ALA A 39 -2.27 -10.74 -4.98
N ASN A 40 -3.45 -10.15 -5.11
CA ASN A 40 -4.64 -10.50 -4.33
C ASN A 40 -5.04 -11.99 -4.47
N PHE A 41 -4.99 -12.57 -5.68
CA PHE A 41 -5.27 -14.01 -5.86
C PHE A 41 -4.21 -14.89 -5.22
N GLY A 42 -2.93 -14.58 -5.39
CA GLY A 42 -1.85 -15.37 -4.77
C GLY A 42 -1.90 -15.37 -3.24
N LEU A 43 -2.34 -14.26 -2.61
CA LEU A 43 -2.58 -14.26 -1.17
C LEU A 43 -3.82 -15.10 -0.83
N ALA A 44 -4.90 -15.00 -1.61
CA ALA A 44 -6.11 -15.80 -1.40
C ALA A 44 -5.85 -17.31 -1.50
N GLU A 45 -4.97 -17.74 -2.41
CA GLU A 45 -4.48 -19.13 -2.48
C GLU A 45 -3.66 -19.51 -1.24
N THR A 46 -2.85 -18.58 -0.72
CA THR A 46 -2.01 -18.80 0.47
C THR A 46 -2.84 -18.96 1.75
N ILE A 47 -3.84 -18.09 1.97
CA ILE A 47 -4.61 -18.06 3.22
C ILE A 47 -5.97 -18.76 3.14
N GLY A 48 -6.38 -19.17 1.95
CA GLY A 48 -7.69 -19.75 1.67
C GLY A 48 -8.80 -18.69 1.49
N LEU A 49 -9.81 -19.05 0.70
CA LEU A 49 -10.91 -18.14 0.33
C LEU A 49 -11.71 -17.64 1.54
N VAL A 50 -11.96 -18.49 2.54
CA VAL A 50 -12.75 -18.11 3.73
C VAL A 50 -12.06 -16.99 4.50
N ALA A 51 -10.77 -17.13 4.78
CA ALA A 51 -10.01 -16.10 5.48
C ALA A 51 -9.88 -14.81 4.64
N TYR A 52 -9.68 -14.96 3.33
CA TYR A 52 -9.58 -13.81 2.43
C TYR A 52 -10.91 -13.03 2.31
N GLN A 53 -12.05 -13.73 2.25
CA GLN A 53 -13.37 -13.12 2.27
C GLN A 53 -13.70 -12.50 3.62
N ALA A 54 -13.25 -13.11 4.72
CA ALA A 54 -13.40 -12.53 6.05
C ALA A 54 -12.74 -11.15 6.12
N MET A 55 -11.52 -11.00 5.56
CA MET A 55 -10.84 -9.70 5.45
C MET A 55 -11.65 -8.67 4.66
N GLN A 56 -12.22 -9.07 3.51
CA GLN A 56 -13.06 -8.18 2.70
C GLN A 56 -14.38 -7.78 3.38
N SER A 57 -14.88 -8.58 4.32
CA SER A 57 -16.10 -8.26 5.06
C SER A 57 -15.89 -7.26 6.20
N THR A 58 -14.63 -6.90 6.48
CA THR A 58 -14.32 -5.95 7.56
C THR A 58 -14.46 -4.51 7.10
N PRO A 59 -14.96 -3.59 7.95
CA PRO A 59 -15.00 -2.17 7.63
C PRO A 59 -13.62 -1.61 7.29
N THR A 60 -13.55 -0.80 6.23
CA THR A 60 -12.28 -0.25 5.72
C THR A 60 -11.58 0.67 6.73
N ASP A 61 -12.31 1.31 7.63
CA ASP A 61 -11.79 2.18 8.70
C ASP A 61 -11.16 1.41 9.87
N HIS A 62 -11.39 0.10 9.95
CA HIS A 62 -10.70 -0.77 10.90
C HIS A 62 -9.20 -0.88 10.57
N LEU A 63 -8.79 -0.72 9.30
CA LEU A 63 -7.40 -0.81 8.82
C LEU A 63 -6.73 -2.18 9.06
N LEU A 64 -7.50 -3.27 9.08
CA LEU A 64 -6.98 -4.62 9.32
C LEU A 64 -6.02 -5.08 8.21
N GLY A 65 -6.31 -4.73 6.95
CA GLY A 65 -5.39 -4.99 5.85
C GLY A 65 -4.05 -4.28 6.04
N GLU A 66 -4.07 -3.03 6.47
CA GLU A 66 -2.85 -2.26 6.74
C GLU A 66 -2.04 -2.87 7.90
N TRP A 67 -2.72 -3.26 8.99
CA TRP A 67 -2.11 -3.93 10.13
C TRP A 67 -1.38 -5.22 9.74
N CYS A 68 -1.91 -6.00 8.78
CA CYS A 68 -1.29 -7.23 8.32
C CYS A 68 0.11 -7.04 7.69
N PHE A 69 0.40 -5.87 7.13
CA PHE A 69 1.68 -5.59 6.46
C PHE A 69 2.56 -4.60 7.22
N ALA A 70 2.04 -3.99 8.28
CA ALA A 70 2.70 -2.88 8.96
C ALA A 70 4.04 -3.25 9.62
N ASP A 71 4.23 -4.51 10.03
CA ASP A 71 5.49 -5.00 10.63
C ASP A 71 6.69 -4.85 9.70
N ARG A 72 6.50 -4.95 8.38
CA ARG A 72 7.60 -4.79 7.41
C ARG A 72 8.02 -3.34 7.24
N LEU A 73 7.14 -2.40 7.60
CA LEU A 73 7.35 -0.97 7.45
C LEU A 73 7.83 -0.33 8.75
N PHE A 74 7.34 -0.80 9.89
CA PHE A 74 7.57 -0.20 11.20
C PHE A 74 7.99 -1.24 12.25
N PRO A 75 9.16 -1.87 12.09
CA PRO A 75 9.61 -2.94 12.99
C PRO A 75 9.79 -2.48 14.44
N ASP A 76 10.16 -1.21 14.65
CA ASP A 76 10.45 -0.62 15.96
C ASP A 76 9.23 0.00 16.65
N SER A 77 8.05 -0.13 16.07
CA SER A 77 6.84 0.49 16.60
C SER A 77 6.29 -0.30 17.80
N PRO A 78 5.87 0.37 18.89
CA PRO A 78 5.24 -0.32 20.01
C PRO A 78 3.96 -1.03 19.53
N LYS A 79 3.90 -2.34 19.77
CA LYS A 79 2.82 -3.20 19.30
C LYS A 79 1.73 -3.32 20.38
N ASN A 80 0.71 -2.47 20.29
CA ASN A 80 -0.55 -2.67 21.02
C ASN A 80 -1.50 -3.53 20.17
N ASP A 81 -1.00 -4.67 19.68
CA ASP A 81 -1.75 -5.52 18.76
C ASP A 81 -3.00 -6.10 19.44
N GLU A 82 -2.89 -6.49 20.71
CA GLU A 82 -4.02 -7.06 21.46
C GLU A 82 -5.17 -6.07 21.60
N GLU A 83 -4.88 -4.87 22.10
CA GLU A 83 -5.86 -3.81 22.29
C GLU A 83 -6.52 -3.39 20.97
N TYR A 84 -5.74 -3.31 19.90
CA TYR A 84 -6.27 -3.02 18.57
C TYR A 84 -7.18 -4.13 18.07
N LEU A 85 -6.77 -5.40 18.18
CA LEU A 85 -7.56 -6.54 17.73
C LEU A 85 -8.83 -6.72 18.58
N ASP A 86 -8.77 -6.48 19.89
CA ASP A 86 -9.95 -6.43 20.75
C ASP A 86 -10.98 -5.45 20.21
N LEU A 87 -10.54 -4.21 19.91
CA LEU A 87 -11.42 -3.17 19.41
C LEU A 87 -12.05 -3.50 18.05
N VAL A 88 -11.22 -3.90 17.06
CA VAL A 88 -11.69 -4.03 15.67
C VAL A 88 -12.33 -5.38 15.36
N LEU A 89 -12.11 -6.38 16.21
CA LEU A 89 -12.74 -7.70 16.10
C LEU A 89 -13.85 -7.91 17.13
N GLU A 90 -14.15 -6.96 18.03
CA GLU A 90 -15.30 -7.08 18.95
C GLU A 90 -16.58 -7.36 18.15
N VAL A 91 -16.83 -6.51 17.14
CA VAL A 91 -17.95 -6.64 16.19
C VAL A 91 -17.72 -7.83 15.26
N ARG A 92 -18.76 -8.65 15.10
CA ARG A 92 -18.72 -9.76 14.14
C ARG A 92 -18.72 -9.26 12.71
N CYS A 93 -17.78 -9.80 11.95
CA CYS A 93 -17.76 -9.76 10.50
C CYS A 93 -17.95 -11.17 9.97
N THR A 94 -18.53 -11.29 8.78
CA THR A 94 -18.81 -12.59 8.12
C THR A 94 -17.50 -13.34 7.85
N GLY A 95 -17.53 -14.69 7.92
CA GLY A 95 -16.36 -15.51 7.61
C GLY A 95 -15.32 -15.61 8.73
N PHE A 96 -15.50 -14.89 9.84
CA PHE A 96 -14.69 -15.06 11.05
C PHE A 96 -15.27 -16.13 12.01
N PRO A 97 -14.42 -16.81 12.79
CA PRO A 97 -14.84 -17.69 13.88
C PRO A 97 -15.76 -17.02 14.90
N PHE A 98 -16.50 -17.84 15.65
CA PHE A 98 -17.46 -17.35 16.65
C PHE A 98 -16.76 -16.68 17.84
N ALA A 99 -15.73 -17.32 18.40
CA ALA A 99 -15.06 -16.81 19.58
C ALA A 99 -14.06 -15.69 19.22
N LEU A 100 -14.02 -14.61 20.01
CA LEU A 100 -13.09 -13.49 19.79
C LEU A 100 -11.63 -13.95 19.72
N GLU A 101 -11.19 -14.79 20.65
CA GLU A 101 -9.82 -15.29 20.66
C GLU A 101 -9.46 -16.09 19.40
N GLN A 102 -10.40 -16.88 18.86
CA GLN A 102 -10.19 -17.58 17.59
C GLN A 102 -10.07 -16.61 16.40
N ARG A 103 -10.80 -15.48 16.43
CA ARG A 103 -10.66 -14.42 15.41
C ARG A 103 -9.29 -13.77 15.50
N LYS A 104 -8.82 -13.48 16.71
CA LYS A 104 -7.47 -12.95 16.93
C LYS A 104 -6.40 -13.92 16.45
N ASP A 105 -6.51 -15.20 16.78
CA ASP A 105 -5.58 -16.24 16.33
C ASP A 105 -5.53 -16.36 14.81
N GLN A 106 -6.70 -16.34 14.15
CA GLN A 106 -6.79 -16.27 12.70
C GLN A 106 -6.06 -15.04 12.16
N MET A 107 -6.27 -13.85 12.75
CA MET A 107 -5.60 -12.63 12.29
C MET A 107 -4.08 -12.64 12.50
N ARG A 108 -3.61 -13.15 13.64
CA ARG A 108 -2.17 -13.35 13.89
C ARG A 108 -1.57 -14.32 12.86
N TRP A 109 -2.30 -15.38 12.50
CA TRP A 109 -1.88 -16.31 11.45
C TRP A 109 -1.87 -15.64 10.05
N VAL A 110 -2.93 -14.93 9.67
CA VAL A 110 -3.00 -14.18 8.40
C VAL A 110 -1.84 -13.20 8.29
N ARG A 111 -1.53 -12.42 9.34
CA ARG A 111 -0.39 -11.50 9.35
C ARG A 111 0.94 -12.20 9.08
N ARG A 112 1.18 -13.38 9.67
CA ARG A 112 2.38 -14.17 9.36
C ARG A 112 2.42 -14.60 7.89
N GLN A 113 1.30 -15.05 7.33
CA GLN A 113 1.20 -15.44 5.92
C GLN A 113 1.45 -14.24 4.99
N CYS A 114 0.85 -13.08 5.28
CA CYS A 114 1.07 -11.84 4.55
C CYS A 114 2.56 -11.47 4.50
N ASN A 115 3.26 -11.55 5.63
CA ASN A 115 4.68 -11.27 5.70
C ASN A 115 5.47 -12.22 4.79
N SER A 116 5.33 -13.54 4.95
CA SER A 116 6.05 -14.51 4.10
C SER A 116 5.66 -14.43 2.62
N TYR A 117 4.43 -14.02 2.32
CA TYR A 117 3.95 -13.85 0.95
C TYR A 117 4.64 -12.69 0.23
N ILE A 118 4.92 -11.57 0.92
CA ILE A 118 5.67 -10.44 0.33
C ILE A 118 7.05 -10.87 -0.16
N ASP A 119 7.76 -11.72 0.59
CA ASP A 119 9.09 -12.21 0.17
C ASP A 119 8.99 -13.02 -1.12
N ARG A 120 8.09 -14.02 -1.16
CA ARG A 120 7.88 -14.85 -2.36
C ARG A 120 7.44 -14.02 -3.57
N LEU A 121 6.56 -13.05 -3.36
CA LEU A 121 6.07 -12.17 -4.41
C LEU A 121 7.18 -11.28 -4.96
N ALA A 122 8.01 -10.69 -4.09
CA ALA A 122 9.13 -9.86 -4.49
C ALA A 122 10.18 -10.66 -5.27
N ASP A 123 10.55 -11.85 -4.79
CA ASP A 123 11.49 -12.75 -5.47
C ASP A 123 10.97 -13.11 -6.87
N ALA A 124 9.69 -13.47 -6.98
CA ALA A 124 9.06 -13.77 -8.26
C ALA A 124 9.07 -12.56 -9.20
N ILE A 125 8.77 -11.35 -8.71
CA ILE A 125 8.77 -10.13 -9.52
C ILE A 125 10.19 -9.82 -10.01
N VAL A 126 11.19 -9.84 -9.13
CA VAL A 126 12.59 -9.54 -9.46
C VAL A 126 13.17 -10.56 -10.45
N ALA A 127 12.77 -11.83 -10.37
CA ALA A 127 13.18 -12.85 -11.35
C ALA A 127 12.77 -12.52 -12.80
N ARG A 128 11.80 -11.62 -13.02
CA ARG A 128 11.39 -11.13 -14.35
C ARG A 128 12.28 -9.98 -14.86
N GLN A 129 13.20 -9.50 -14.03
CA GLN A 129 14.08 -8.35 -14.25
C GLN A 129 13.30 -7.12 -14.75
N PRO A 130 12.29 -6.63 -13.99
CA PRO A 130 11.53 -5.46 -14.37
C PRO A 130 12.36 -4.18 -14.22
N ARG A 131 12.24 -3.29 -15.19
CA ARG A 131 12.82 -1.94 -15.11
C ARG A 131 11.96 -1.02 -14.26
N ILE A 132 10.65 -1.19 -14.32
CA ILE A 132 9.64 -0.46 -13.54
C ILE A 132 8.70 -1.44 -12.84
N VAL A 133 8.40 -1.20 -11.57
CA VAL A 133 7.31 -1.87 -10.84
C VAL A 133 6.35 -0.82 -10.30
N GLY A 134 5.07 -0.94 -10.63
CA GLY A 134 4.01 -0.05 -10.16
C GLY A 134 2.96 -0.78 -9.33
N CYS A 135 2.60 -0.23 -8.17
CA CYS A 135 1.49 -0.74 -7.38
C CYS A 135 0.28 0.20 -7.48
N SER A 136 -0.90 -0.36 -7.70
CA SER A 136 -2.16 0.34 -7.48
C SER A 136 -2.60 0.15 -6.04
N SER A 137 -2.91 1.27 -5.37
CA SER A 137 -3.29 1.32 -3.96
C SER A 137 -4.62 2.05 -3.79
N VAL A 138 -5.66 1.28 -3.47
CA VAL A 138 -6.98 1.75 -3.06
C VAL A 138 -7.38 1.08 -1.74
N PHE A 139 -8.14 1.78 -0.89
CA PHE A 139 -8.59 1.25 0.40
C PHE A 139 -7.43 0.71 1.26
N GLN A 140 -7.50 -0.55 1.71
CA GLN A 140 -6.50 -1.17 2.60
C GLN A 140 -5.35 -1.88 1.84
N GLN A 141 -4.76 -1.22 0.84
CA GLN A 141 -3.65 -1.75 0.03
C GLN A 141 -2.33 -1.00 0.22
N HIS A 142 -2.30 0.04 1.06
CA HIS A 142 -1.18 0.99 1.06
C HIS A 142 0.09 0.35 1.66
N CYS A 143 0.00 -0.22 2.86
CA CYS A 143 1.11 -0.91 3.50
C CYS A 143 1.50 -2.18 2.74
N ALA A 144 0.55 -2.89 2.13
CA ALA A 144 0.85 -4.04 1.29
C ALA A 144 1.77 -3.64 0.12
N SER A 145 1.36 -2.59 -0.61
CA SER A 145 2.13 -2.03 -1.72
C SER A 145 3.50 -1.53 -1.29
N LEU A 146 3.57 -0.72 -0.22
CA LEU A 146 4.82 -0.21 0.30
C LEU A 146 5.77 -1.31 0.77
N ALA A 147 5.25 -2.36 1.42
CA ALA A 147 6.05 -3.49 1.88
C ALA A 147 6.64 -4.28 0.70
N LEU A 148 5.86 -4.48 -0.37
CA LEU A 148 6.35 -5.09 -1.60
C LEU A 148 7.45 -4.23 -2.23
N LEU A 149 7.19 -2.93 -2.45
CA LEU A 149 8.16 -2.02 -3.06
C LEU A 149 9.45 -1.93 -2.24
N LYS A 150 9.36 -1.89 -0.91
CA LYS A 150 10.54 -1.94 -0.02
C LYS A 150 11.35 -3.20 -0.25
N ARG A 151 10.69 -4.36 -0.29
CA ARG A 151 11.38 -5.65 -0.51
C ARG A 151 12.01 -5.73 -1.89
N ILE A 152 11.36 -5.21 -2.93
CA ILE A 152 11.93 -5.13 -4.28
C ILE A 152 13.15 -4.20 -4.29
N ARG A 153 13.12 -3.06 -3.59
CA ARG A 153 14.28 -2.17 -3.50
C ARG A 153 15.51 -2.87 -2.92
N GLU A 154 15.32 -3.72 -1.91
CA GLU A 154 16.39 -4.49 -1.29
C GLU A 154 17.01 -5.52 -2.26
N LEU A 155 16.19 -6.11 -3.14
CA LEU A 155 16.60 -7.17 -4.07
C LEU A 155 17.08 -6.63 -5.43
N SER A 156 16.52 -5.51 -5.89
CA SER A 156 16.80 -4.88 -7.18
C SER A 156 16.90 -3.35 -7.01
N PRO A 157 18.08 -2.85 -6.58
CA PRO A 157 18.27 -1.44 -6.25
C PRO A 157 18.06 -0.45 -7.40
N ASP A 158 18.10 -0.92 -8.65
CA ASP A 158 17.97 -0.07 -9.83
C ASP A 158 16.55 0.00 -10.41
N THR A 159 15.66 -0.92 -10.01
CA THR A 159 14.26 -0.91 -10.45
C THR A 159 13.59 0.39 -10.01
N VAL A 160 12.87 1.04 -10.93
CA VAL A 160 12.04 2.21 -10.64
C VAL A 160 10.75 1.75 -9.97
N LEU A 161 10.42 2.34 -8.82
CA LEU A 161 9.28 1.94 -8.00
C LEU A 161 8.20 3.01 -7.98
N LEU A 162 7.03 2.68 -8.50
CA LEU A 162 5.88 3.56 -8.65
C LEU A 162 4.73 3.16 -7.74
N MET A 163 3.96 4.15 -7.32
CA MET A 163 2.71 3.94 -6.60
C MET A 163 1.64 4.89 -7.11
N GLY A 164 0.39 4.45 -7.18
CA GLY A 164 -0.73 5.28 -7.61
C GLY A 164 -2.06 4.73 -7.13
N GLY A 165 -3.15 5.36 -7.55
CA GLY A 165 -4.52 5.05 -7.08
C GLY A 165 -5.00 6.02 -6.00
N ALA A 166 -6.22 5.83 -5.50
CA ALA A 166 -6.89 6.78 -4.61
C ALA A 166 -6.09 7.10 -3.33
N ASN A 167 -5.29 6.15 -2.82
CA ASN A 167 -4.47 6.40 -1.61
C ASN A 167 -3.24 7.28 -1.87
N CYS A 168 -2.99 7.66 -3.12
CA CYS A 168 -1.84 8.44 -3.56
C CYS A 168 -2.22 9.84 -4.06
N GLU A 169 -3.51 10.18 -3.99
CA GLU A 169 -4.02 11.46 -4.48
C GLU A 169 -3.69 12.61 -3.52
N GLY A 170 -3.27 13.74 -4.09
CA GLY A 170 -3.00 14.96 -3.35
C GLY A 170 -1.93 14.80 -2.27
N GLU A 171 -2.20 15.33 -1.08
CA GLU A 171 -1.25 15.33 0.04
C GLU A 171 -0.83 13.93 0.48
N MET A 172 -1.69 12.93 0.31
CA MET A 172 -1.35 11.54 0.62
C MET A 172 -0.19 11.03 -0.22
N GLY A 173 -0.15 11.36 -1.51
CA GLY A 173 0.97 11.01 -2.38
C GLY A 173 2.28 11.67 -1.95
N VAL A 174 2.21 12.95 -1.59
CA VAL A 174 3.37 13.72 -1.11
C VAL A 174 3.91 13.14 0.19
N GLU A 175 3.04 12.82 1.16
CA GLU A 175 3.44 12.21 2.42
C GLU A 175 3.98 10.79 2.24
N THR A 176 3.48 10.04 1.26
CA THR A 176 4.02 8.72 0.89
C THR A 176 5.49 8.85 0.50
N LEU A 177 5.81 9.74 -0.45
CA LEU A 177 7.19 9.97 -0.89
C LEU A 177 8.10 10.48 0.24
N ARG A 178 7.56 11.34 1.11
CA ARG A 178 8.30 11.89 2.26
C ARG A 178 8.67 10.82 3.29
N ASN A 179 7.76 9.89 3.58
CA ASN A 179 7.95 8.89 4.64
C ASN A 179 8.55 7.57 4.14
N PHE A 180 8.45 7.28 2.84
CA PHE A 180 8.87 6.00 2.24
C PHE A 180 9.82 6.22 1.05
N PRO A 181 11.09 6.58 1.30
CA PRO A 181 12.03 7.07 0.28
C PRO A 181 12.49 6.01 -0.73
N TRP A 182 12.07 4.75 -0.58
CA TRP A 182 12.29 3.72 -1.59
C TRP A 182 11.35 3.84 -2.78
N VAL A 183 10.19 4.49 -2.62
CA VAL A 183 9.25 4.83 -3.71
C VAL A 183 9.84 5.97 -4.51
N ASP A 184 10.03 5.79 -5.81
CA ASP A 184 10.69 6.78 -6.67
C ASP A 184 9.71 7.82 -7.22
N CYS A 185 8.46 7.44 -7.46
CA CYS A 185 7.43 8.35 -7.96
C CYS A 185 6.03 7.88 -7.55
N VAL A 186 5.17 8.85 -7.25
CA VAL A 186 3.74 8.66 -7.02
C VAL A 186 2.96 9.34 -8.15
N VAL A 187 1.93 8.67 -8.67
CA VAL A 187 0.97 9.29 -9.58
C VAL A 187 -0.25 9.73 -8.78
N SER A 188 -0.54 11.04 -8.80
CA SER A 188 -1.70 11.67 -8.19
C SER A 188 -2.68 12.09 -9.29
N GLY A 189 -3.91 11.58 -9.22
CA GLY A 189 -4.94 11.80 -10.24
C GLY A 189 -5.00 10.68 -11.28
N GLU A 190 -5.58 10.98 -12.44
CA GLU A 190 -5.77 10.02 -13.53
C GLU A 190 -4.46 9.74 -14.26
N ALA A 191 -4.11 8.46 -14.38
CA ALA A 191 -2.87 8.03 -15.00
C ALA A 191 -3.05 7.63 -16.48
N ASP A 192 -4.30 7.44 -16.95
CA ASP A 192 -4.59 6.77 -18.22
C ASP A 192 -3.93 7.44 -19.43
N ALA A 193 -3.99 8.78 -19.48
CA ALA A 193 -3.43 9.59 -20.55
C ALA A 193 -1.91 9.79 -20.44
N ILE A 194 -1.38 9.84 -19.22
CA ILE A 194 0.03 10.20 -18.97
C ILE A 194 0.96 8.97 -18.87
N PHE A 195 0.40 7.79 -18.65
CA PHE A 195 1.18 6.59 -18.34
C PHE A 195 2.17 6.16 -19.44
N PRO A 196 1.86 6.28 -20.75
CA PRO A 196 2.84 5.98 -21.79
C PRO A 196 4.06 6.91 -21.75
N ASP A 197 3.85 8.21 -21.56
CA ASP A 197 4.94 9.20 -21.54
C ASP A 197 5.74 9.11 -20.25
N LEU A 198 5.06 8.93 -19.10
CA LEU A 198 5.69 8.62 -17.82
C LEU A 198 6.57 7.36 -17.94
N SER A 199 6.05 6.29 -18.53
CA SER A 199 6.78 5.04 -18.72
C SER A 199 8.03 5.24 -19.58
N ARG A 200 7.94 6.01 -20.67
CA ARG A 200 9.08 6.30 -21.54
C ARG A 200 10.16 7.08 -20.80
N ALA A 201 9.79 8.17 -20.11
CA ALA A 201 10.72 9.00 -19.34
C ALA A 201 11.45 8.19 -18.26
N LEU A 202 10.71 7.33 -17.54
CA LEU A 202 11.29 6.46 -16.51
C LEU A 202 12.15 5.33 -17.07
N LEU A 203 11.81 4.78 -18.24
CA LEU A 203 12.65 3.80 -18.92
C LEU A 203 13.92 4.45 -19.50
N GLU A 204 13.88 5.71 -19.90
CA GLU A 204 15.05 6.40 -20.43
C GLU A 204 16.01 6.84 -19.31
N HIS A 205 15.48 7.49 -18.28
CA HIS A 205 16.28 8.15 -17.25
C HIS A 205 16.37 7.36 -15.93
N GLY A 206 15.59 6.28 -15.80
CA GLY A 206 15.55 5.46 -14.60
C GLY A 206 15.15 6.28 -13.36
N ARG A 207 15.84 5.98 -12.26
CA ARG A 207 15.60 6.56 -10.93
C ARG A 207 16.04 8.02 -10.76
N ARG A 208 16.72 8.60 -11.76
CA ARG A 208 17.29 9.96 -11.73
C ARG A 208 16.60 10.88 -12.73
N VAL A 209 15.39 10.52 -13.17
CA VAL A 209 14.58 11.38 -14.04
C VAL A 209 14.45 12.78 -13.45
N ASP A 210 14.66 13.78 -14.29
CA ASP A 210 14.42 15.17 -13.92
C ASP A 210 12.91 15.34 -13.67
N PRO A 211 12.48 15.93 -12.53
CA PRO A 211 11.07 16.21 -12.30
C PRO A 211 10.37 16.97 -13.43
N THR A 212 11.11 17.82 -14.16
CA THR A 212 10.58 18.59 -15.31
C THR A 212 10.34 17.74 -16.56
N ALA A 213 10.92 16.54 -16.63
CA ALA A 213 10.71 15.59 -17.71
C ALA A 213 9.51 14.65 -17.46
N LEU A 214 8.86 14.76 -16.29
CA LEU A 214 7.69 13.96 -15.94
C LEU A 214 6.39 14.70 -16.31
N PRO A 215 5.36 13.98 -16.77
CA PRO A 215 4.07 14.58 -17.05
C PRO A 215 3.39 15.06 -15.76
N ASP A 216 2.51 16.05 -15.89
CA ASP A 216 1.68 16.55 -14.80
C ASP A 216 0.92 15.41 -14.12
N GLY A 217 0.93 15.40 -12.78
CA GLY A 217 0.36 14.32 -11.97
C GLY A 217 1.37 13.24 -11.54
N ALA A 218 2.54 13.14 -12.17
CA ALA A 218 3.63 12.28 -11.70
C ALA A 218 4.58 13.05 -10.76
N ILE A 219 4.55 12.72 -9.48
CA ILE A 219 5.32 13.37 -8.43
C ILE A 219 6.55 12.51 -8.12
N PRO A 220 7.78 12.95 -8.40
CA PRO A 220 8.99 12.18 -8.06
C PRO A 220 9.40 12.39 -6.60
N VAL A 221 10.14 11.43 -6.05
CA VAL A 221 10.78 11.58 -4.73
C VAL A 221 11.85 12.67 -4.79
N THR A 222 11.78 13.63 -3.86
CA THR A 222 12.82 14.66 -3.74
C THR A 222 14.04 14.08 -3.03
N ARG A 223 15.10 13.78 -3.80
CA ARG A 223 16.37 13.32 -3.23
C ARG A 223 17.21 14.52 -2.82
N ARG A 224 17.33 14.79 -1.52
CA ARG A 224 18.36 15.73 -1.04
C ARG A 224 19.75 15.14 -1.34
N PRO A 225 20.73 15.95 -1.79
CA PRO A 225 22.12 15.50 -1.83
C PRO A 225 22.52 15.04 -0.42
N ALA A 226 23.30 13.95 -0.34
CA ALA A 226 23.62 13.27 0.91
C ALA A 226 24.32 14.23 1.89
N SER A 227 23.55 14.88 2.75
CA SER A 227 24.03 15.42 4.02
C SER A 227 23.67 14.42 5.11
N THR A 228 24.68 14.14 5.93
CA THR A 228 24.73 13.24 7.09
C THR A 228 23.36 12.82 7.64
N ALA A 229 23.14 11.51 7.65
CA ALA A 229 22.01 10.82 8.26
C ALA A 229 21.63 11.46 9.61
N THR A 230 20.58 12.28 9.61
CA THR A 230 19.90 12.67 10.83
C THR A 230 18.94 11.55 11.18
N SER A 231 19.16 10.99 12.37
CA SER A 231 18.35 9.99 13.04
C SER A 231 16.86 10.14 12.72
N HIS A 232 16.22 9.03 12.36
CA HIS A 232 14.76 8.94 12.34
C HIS A 232 14.22 9.47 13.67
N PRO A 233 13.30 10.45 13.67
CA PRO A 233 12.78 10.96 14.92
C PRO A 233 12.03 9.83 15.64
N ARG A 234 12.52 9.48 16.83
CA ARG A 234 11.90 8.53 17.75
C ARG A 234 10.58 9.15 18.22
N PHE A 235 9.47 8.80 17.56
CA PHE A 235 8.13 9.11 18.03
C PHE A 235 7.50 7.83 18.57
N GLY A 236 7.38 7.72 19.89
CA GLY A 236 6.83 6.56 20.60
C GLY A 236 5.30 6.49 20.54
N PHE A 237 4.74 6.08 19.40
CA PHE A 237 3.30 5.89 19.23
C PHE A 237 2.99 4.65 18.38
N ASN A 238 1.83 4.01 18.63
CA ASN A 238 1.32 2.81 17.97
C ASN A 238 1.26 2.94 16.42
N THR A 239 1.59 1.86 15.71
CA THR A 239 1.63 1.71 14.24
C THR A 239 0.36 2.17 13.53
N CYS A 240 -0.83 1.79 14.03
CA CYS A 240 -2.10 2.20 13.44
C CYS A 240 -2.38 3.70 13.68
N ALA A 241 -1.90 4.27 14.79
CA ALA A 241 -1.99 5.70 15.05
C ALA A 241 -1.04 6.51 14.15
N ARG A 242 0.15 5.96 13.84
CA ARG A 242 1.10 6.55 12.89
C ARG A 242 0.54 6.59 11.47
N LEU A 243 -0.01 5.48 11.00
CA LEU A 243 -0.73 5.42 9.72
C LEU A 243 -1.91 6.39 9.72
N ARG A 244 -2.77 6.35 10.75
CA ARG A 244 -3.88 7.30 10.90
C ARG A 244 -3.43 8.76 11.02
N ARG A 245 -2.19 9.07 11.37
CA ARG A 245 -1.67 10.45 11.43
C ARG A 245 -1.14 10.90 10.07
N ILE A 246 -0.50 10.00 9.32
CA ILE A 246 -0.18 10.21 7.90
C ILE A 246 -1.50 10.46 7.15
N PHE A 247 -2.51 9.61 7.37
CA PHE A 247 -3.85 9.78 6.79
C PHE A 247 -4.59 11.03 7.34
N ARG A 248 -4.54 11.34 8.65
CA ARG A 248 -5.23 12.51 9.23
C ARG A 248 -4.60 13.86 8.91
N ARG A 249 -3.28 13.94 8.71
CA ARG A 249 -2.66 15.19 8.24
C ARG A 249 -3.13 15.54 6.83
N ALA A 250 -3.43 14.54 6.00
CA ALA A 250 -4.06 14.73 4.70
C ALA A 250 -5.58 15.02 4.78
N GLU A 251 -6.29 14.55 5.82
CA GLU A 251 -7.72 14.85 6.03
C GLU A 251 -7.99 16.27 6.59
N SER A 252 -6.98 17.01 7.08
CA SER A 252 -7.22 18.34 7.69
C SER A 252 -7.64 19.45 6.72
N PHE A 253 -7.68 19.20 5.42
CA PHE A 253 -8.23 20.10 4.41
C PHE A 253 -9.09 19.30 3.41
N ASP A 254 -10.40 19.22 3.74
CA ASP A 254 -11.58 18.73 2.98
C ASP A 254 -11.38 17.64 1.91
N VAL A 255 -12.07 16.49 2.08
CA VAL A 255 -13.07 15.92 1.16
C VAL A 255 -13.76 14.69 1.82
N VAL A 256 -15.07 14.56 1.58
CA VAL A 256 -16.05 13.56 2.08
C VAL A 256 -16.66 13.81 3.47
N LYS A 257 -17.46 14.88 3.57
CA LYS A 257 -18.67 14.87 4.40
C LYS A 257 -19.74 14.05 3.67
N HIS A 258 -20.00 12.82 4.10
CA HIS A 258 -21.36 12.28 4.23
C HIS A 258 -21.33 11.06 5.19
N ASP A 259 -22.14 11.17 6.23
CA ASP A 259 -22.59 10.12 7.15
C ASP A 259 -21.63 9.53 8.21
N ARG A 260 -20.85 10.38 8.90
CA ARG A 260 -20.11 10.00 10.15
C ARG A 260 -20.97 10.05 11.42
N ALA A 261 -22.25 10.42 11.33
CA ALA A 261 -23.10 10.71 12.47
C ALA A 261 -23.88 9.47 12.96
N ARG A 262 -23.20 8.36 13.29
CA ARG A 262 -23.81 7.31 14.14
C ARG A 262 -22.88 6.37 14.90
N PHE A 263 -21.55 6.50 14.83
CA PHE A 263 -20.66 5.64 15.63
C PHE A 263 -19.43 6.33 16.26
N VAL A 264 -19.35 7.67 16.19
CA VAL A 264 -18.35 8.45 16.95
C VAL A 264 -18.94 8.81 18.31
N GLY A 265 -19.08 7.82 19.18
CA GLY A 265 -19.72 7.98 20.48
C GLY A 265 -19.07 7.13 21.56
N ARG A 266 -18.00 7.67 22.16
CA ARG A 266 -17.56 7.40 23.55
C ARG A 266 -16.63 6.22 23.90
N LYS A 267 -16.05 5.44 22.97
CA LYS A 267 -15.02 4.43 23.36
C LYS A 267 -13.63 4.52 22.72
N LEU A 268 -13.45 5.19 21.58
CA LEU A 268 -12.12 5.31 20.94
C LEU A 268 -11.21 6.41 21.51
N ALA A 269 -11.70 7.28 22.40
CA ALA A 269 -10.93 8.41 22.90
C ALA A 269 -9.89 8.04 23.99
N TRP A 270 -10.05 6.88 24.65
CA TRP A 270 -9.21 6.55 25.81
C TRP A 270 -7.92 5.78 25.49
N VAL A 271 -7.78 5.23 24.29
CA VAL A 271 -6.61 4.44 23.87
C VAL A 271 -5.49 5.31 23.25
N LEU A 272 -5.70 6.63 23.14
CA LEU A 272 -4.85 7.53 22.34
C LEU A 272 -3.99 8.53 23.17
N VAL A 273 -3.91 8.38 24.50
CA VAL A 273 -3.09 9.28 25.37
C VAL A 273 -2.28 8.50 26.43
N GLY A 274 -2.01 7.21 26.21
CA GLY A 274 -1.12 6.41 27.08
C GLY A 274 0.22 6.15 26.42
#